data_AF-A0A4U1J307-F1
#
_entry.id   AF-A0A4U1J307-F1
#
_cell.length_a   1.000
_cell.length_b   1.000
_cell.length_c   1.000
_cell.angle_alpha   90.00
_cell.angle_beta   90.00
_cell.angle_gamma   90.00
#
_symmetry.space_group_name_H-M   'P 1'
#
loop_
_entity.id
_entity.type
_entity.pdbx_description
1 polymer ?
#
loop_
_entity_poly.entity_id
_entity_poly.type
_entity_poly.pdbx_seq_one_letter_code
_entity_poly.pdbx_strand_id
1 'polypeptide(L)'
;MSDATPETTAQAPDGGNGIPGPRLRRLKIIVFFHYDDEAFSNREGSVARRHFAEFRWKIEQQIQARGVEGDELTRIMSGLIAIEPFYCIEAWTYQHTEIAKKICARGCGKHLDAFDAWARDRSMFDEVTKPWDPAALDGCLRKAHNVELTGPGFPAEAVWGTEKSFYETVDRMLTCPALLDALQRTYAAPAAQAASKHP
;
A
#
# COMPACT_ATOMS: atom_id res chain seq x y z
N MET A 1 49.19 12.98 60.48
CA MET A 1 49.54 13.50 59.14
C MET A 1 48.99 12.50 58.16
N SER A 2 47.83 12.85 57.61
CA SER A 2 46.97 11.97 56.84
C SER A 2 47.25 12.23 55.36
N ASP A 3 47.77 11.22 54.65
CA ASP A 3 47.95 11.28 53.21
C ASP A 3 46.72 10.72 52.51
N ALA A 4 46.09 11.61 51.74
CA ALA A 4 44.91 11.37 50.94
C ALA A 4 45.26 10.58 49.67
N THR A 5 44.50 9.52 49.42
CA THR A 5 44.46 8.84 48.11
C THR A 5 43.35 9.50 47.29
N PRO A 6 43.56 9.90 46.03
CA PRO A 6 42.50 10.55 45.25
C PRO A 6 41.49 9.52 44.73
N GLU A 7 40.21 9.79 44.98
CA GLU A 7 39.07 9.12 44.36
C GLU A 7 39.03 9.44 42.86
N THR A 8 39.08 8.41 42.04
CA THR A 8 38.83 8.48 40.60
C THR A 8 37.35 8.73 40.37
N THR A 9 36.96 9.98 40.13
CA THR A 9 35.60 10.31 39.67
C THR A 9 35.47 9.90 38.21
N ALA A 10 34.72 8.83 37.94
CA ALA A 10 34.31 8.47 36.60
C ALA A 10 33.36 9.57 36.06
N GLN A 11 33.78 10.25 34.99
CA GLN A 11 32.91 11.12 34.20
C GLN A 11 31.81 10.27 33.56
N ALA A 12 30.56 10.60 33.87
CA ALA A 12 29.41 10.11 33.11
C ALA A 12 29.49 10.65 31.67
N PRO A 13 29.29 9.82 30.63
CA PRO A 13 29.15 10.31 29.28
C PRO A 13 27.83 11.07 29.16
N ASP A 14 27.97 12.39 29.12
CA ASP A 14 27.00 13.30 28.54
C ASP A 14 26.89 13.03 27.03
N GLY A 15 25.68 13.07 26.47
CA GLY A 15 25.49 12.93 25.02
C GLY A 15 24.28 12.10 24.67
N GLY A 16 23.12 12.74 24.62
CA GLY A 16 21.83 12.13 24.33
C GLY A 16 21.80 11.29 23.04
N ASN A 17 20.86 10.34 23.03
CA ASN A 17 20.45 9.52 21.88
C ASN A 17 19.75 10.36 20.78
N GLY A 18 20.31 11.53 20.45
CA GLY A 18 19.94 12.30 19.28
C GLY A 18 20.36 11.54 18.04
N ILE A 19 19.39 10.94 17.35
CA ILE A 19 19.57 10.47 15.98
C ILE A 19 20.20 11.64 15.20
N PRO A 20 21.40 11.49 14.59
CA PRO A 20 22.07 12.61 13.94
C PRO A 20 21.23 13.16 12.78
N GLY A 21 20.67 14.36 12.93
CA GLY A 21 20.13 15.16 11.84
C GLY A 21 21.30 15.59 10.95
N PRO A 22 21.48 14.93 9.79
CA PRO A 22 21.00 15.45 8.50
C PRO A 22 20.46 14.34 7.56
N ARG A 23 20.38 13.08 8.02
CA ARG A 23 20.10 11.91 7.14
C ARG A 23 18.66 11.84 6.62
N LEU A 24 17.69 12.42 7.31
CA LEU A 24 16.29 12.44 6.86
C LEU A 24 16.07 13.34 5.63
N ARG A 25 16.93 14.33 5.38
CA ARG A 25 16.75 15.26 4.25
C ARG A 25 16.88 14.60 2.86
N ARG A 26 17.42 13.38 2.78
CA ARG A 26 17.62 12.65 1.50
C ARG A 26 16.75 11.40 1.36
N LEU A 27 16.08 10.98 2.42
CA LEU A 27 15.29 9.75 2.43
C LEU A 27 13.89 10.06 1.91
N LYS A 28 13.67 9.84 0.60
CA LYS A 28 12.33 9.76 0.00
C LYS A 28 11.72 8.41 0.40
N ILE A 29 11.26 8.30 1.65
CA ILE A 29 10.63 7.08 2.16
C ILE A 29 9.17 7.09 1.71
N ILE A 30 8.76 6.00 1.09
CA ILE A 30 7.37 5.70 0.78
C ILE A 30 7.03 4.48 1.62
N VAL A 31 5.98 4.57 2.43
CA VAL A 31 5.48 3.48 3.26
C VAL A 31 4.07 3.16 2.80
N PHE A 32 3.89 1.94 2.33
CA PHE A 32 2.56 1.39 2.07
C PHE A 32 2.04 0.74 3.34
N PHE A 33 0.88 1.19 3.80
CA PHE A 33 0.16 0.60 4.91
C PHE A 33 -1.05 -0.12 4.36
N HIS A 34 -0.95 -1.45 4.27
CA HIS A 34 -2.02 -2.30 3.79
C HIS A 34 -2.88 -2.74 4.97
N TYR A 35 -4.18 -2.56 4.83
CA TYR A 35 -5.18 -3.18 5.69
C TYR A 35 -6.41 -3.53 4.87
N ASP A 36 -7.01 -4.64 5.25
CA ASP A 36 -8.29 -5.06 4.73
C ASP A 36 -9.39 -4.75 5.74
N ASP A 37 -10.62 -4.57 5.24
CA ASP A 37 -11.76 -4.27 6.10
C ASP A 37 -13.07 -4.91 5.61
N GLU A 38 -14.24 -4.39 6.00
CA GLU A 38 -15.57 -4.84 5.56
C GLU A 38 -15.85 -4.52 4.07
N ALA A 39 -17.13 -4.38 3.70
CA ALA A 39 -17.58 -3.95 2.38
C ALA A 39 -17.37 -2.43 2.19
N PHE A 40 -17.21 -1.98 0.94
CA PHE A 40 -16.93 -0.56 0.63
C PHE A 40 -18.03 0.39 1.08
N SER A 41 -19.28 -0.07 1.08
CA SER A 41 -20.39 0.69 1.65
C SER A 41 -20.19 1.07 3.12
N ASN A 42 -19.43 0.29 3.89
CA ASN A 42 -19.24 0.45 5.33
C ASN A 42 -17.94 1.18 5.69
N ARG A 43 -17.16 1.62 4.70
CA ARG A 43 -15.79 2.13 4.89
C ARG A 43 -15.64 3.26 5.89
N GLU A 44 -16.63 4.14 6.03
CA GLU A 44 -16.58 5.24 7.00
C GLU A 44 -16.60 4.75 8.46
N GLY A 45 -17.18 3.56 8.71
CA GLY A 45 -17.20 2.91 10.03
C GLY A 45 -15.92 2.14 10.37
N SER A 46 -14.99 2.03 9.42
CA SER A 46 -13.80 1.20 9.51
C SER A 46 -12.95 1.43 10.76
N VAL A 47 -12.74 0.37 11.54
CA VAL A 47 -11.78 0.39 12.64
C VAL A 47 -10.35 0.50 12.10
N ALA A 48 -10.05 -0.17 10.99
CA ALA A 48 -8.73 -0.15 10.36
C ALA A 48 -8.35 1.25 9.85
N ARG A 49 -9.27 1.97 9.18
CA ARG A 49 -9.05 3.37 8.76
C ARG A 49 -8.84 4.28 9.96
N ARG A 50 -9.58 4.08 11.06
CA ARG A 50 -9.39 4.85 12.30
C ARG A 50 -7.99 4.62 12.88
N HIS A 51 -7.56 3.36 12.97
CA HIS A 51 -6.21 3.03 13.42
C HIS A 51 -5.13 3.62 12.51
N PHE A 52 -5.33 3.63 11.19
CA PHE A 52 -4.42 4.27 10.26
C PHE A 52 -4.35 5.78 10.46
N ALA A 53 -5.49 6.46 10.66
CA ALA A 53 -5.54 7.89 10.96
C ALA A 53 -4.82 8.21 12.27
N GLU A 54 -5.03 7.43 13.33
CA GLU A 54 -4.32 7.58 14.60
C GLU A 54 -2.82 7.35 14.47
N PHE A 55 -2.42 6.33 13.71
CA PHE A 55 -1.02 6.06 13.40
C PHE A 55 -0.39 7.23 12.65
N ARG A 56 -1.05 7.71 11.58
CA ARG A 56 -0.61 8.85 10.78
C ARG A 56 -0.42 10.09 11.65
N TRP A 57 -1.38 10.40 12.53
CA TRP A 57 -1.29 11.51 13.47
C TRP A 57 -0.10 11.35 14.42
N LYS A 58 0.12 10.17 15.00
CA LYS A 58 1.29 9.90 15.86
C LYS A 58 2.61 10.12 15.12
N ILE A 59 2.71 9.67 13.87
CA ILE A 59 3.90 9.90 13.04
C ILE A 59 4.12 11.39 12.77
N GLU A 60 3.05 12.12 12.44
CA GLU A 60 3.10 13.57 12.25
C GLU A 60 3.66 14.28 13.49
N GLN A 61 3.14 13.98 14.68
CA GLN A 61 3.62 14.55 15.95
C GLN A 61 5.10 14.26 16.19
N GLN A 62 5.56 13.04 15.88
CA GLN A 62 6.97 12.67 16.03
C GLN A 62 7.89 13.38 15.03
N ILE A 63 7.40 13.71 13.83
CA ILE A 63 8.13 14.48 12.83
C ILE A 63 8.18 15.96 13.22
N GLN A 64 7.07 16.52 13.67
CA GLN A 64 6.98 17.89 14.19
C GLN A 64 7.88 18.11 15.41
N ALA A 65 7.93 17.15 16.34
CA ALA A 65 8.82 17.19 17.50
C ALA A 65 10.32 17.22 17.12
N ARG A 66 10.66 16.93 15.86
CA ARG A 66 12.02 17.05 15.30
C ARG A 66 12.24 18.36 14.53
N GLY A 67 11.31 19.31 14.61
CA GLY A 67 11.37 20.63 13.98
C GLY A 67 11.03 20.65 12.50
N VAL A 68 10.29 19.65 11.99
CA VAL A 68 9.86 19.59 10.59
C VAL A 68 8.40 20.02 10.48
N GLU A 69 8.15 21.07 9.69
CA GLU A 69 6.84 21.72 9.57
C GLU A 69 6.55 22.13 8.11
N GLY A 70 5.36 22.69 7.89
CA GLY A 70 4.94 23.25 6.60
C GLY A 70 5.02 22.27 5.43
N ASP A 71 5.50 22.74 4.29
CA ASP A 71 5.57 21.95 3.05
C ASP A 71 6.45 20.71 3.18
N GLU A 72 7.49 20.75 4.00
CA GLU A 72 8.36 19.59 4.22
C GLU A 72 7.61 18.48 4.98
N LEU A 73 6.83 18.85 6.00
CA LEU A 73 5.97 17.91 6.72
C LEU A 73 4.94 17.30 5.77
N THR A 74 4.22 18.12 5.01
CA THR A 74 3.23 17.66 4.00
C THR A 74 3.86 16.69 3.02
N ARG A 75 5.04 17.01 2.51
CA ARG A 75 5.80 16.15 1.59
C ARG A 75 6.15 14.80 2.22
N ILE A 76 6.63 14.77 3.46
CA ILE A 76 6.96 13.50 4.15
C ILE A 76 5.68 12.69 4.41
N MET A 77 4.64 13.34 4.92
CA MET A 77 3.36 12.69 5.24
C MET A 77 2.64 12.18 3.99
N SER A 78 2.86 12.77 2.81
CA SER A 78 2.38 12.23 1.52
C SER A 78 3.00 10.89 1.15
N GLY A 79 4.14 10.53 1.76
CA GLY A 79 4.79 9.22 1.58
C GLY A 79 4.15 8.09 2.37
N LEU A 80 3.23 8.37 3.30
CA LEU A 80 2.45 7.36 4.00
C LEU A 80 1.15 7.09 3.24
N ILE A 81 1.12 6.00 2.49
CA ILE A 81 0.02 5.66 1.57
C ILE A 81 -0.74 4.46 2.12
N ALA A 82 -2.04 4.61 2.34
CA ALA A 82 -2.91 3.48 2.65
C ALA A 82 -3.27 2.70 1.37
N ILE A 83 -3.15 1.38 1.45
CA ILE A 83 -3.68 0.44 0.45
C ILE A 83 -4.87 -0.23 1.13
N GLU A 84 -6.08 0.11 0.67
CA GLU A 84 -7.34 -0.26 1.33
C GLU A 84 -8.21 -1.10 0.41
N PRO A 85 -7.83 -2.35 0.11
CA PRO A 85 -8.76 -3.28 -0.50
C PRO A 85 -9.86 -3.65 0.52
N PHE A 86 -11.04 -3.97 0.01
CA PHE A 86 -12.17 -4.35 0.85
C PHE A 86 -12.17 -5.87 0.94
N TYR A 87 -12.25 -6.35 2.18
CA TYR A 87 -12.02 -7.73 2.55
C TYR A 87 -10.59 -8.25 2.29
N CYS A 88 -10.06 -8.24 1.07
CA CYS A 88 -8.70 -8.68 0.78
C CYS A 88 -8.16 -8.09 -0.53
N ILE A 89 -6.84 -7.94 -0.65
CA ILE A 89 -6.21 -7.40 -1.88
C ILE A 89 -6.47 -8.27 -3.13
N GLU A 90 -6.67 -9.58 -2.96
CA GLU A 90 -7.04 -10.47 -4.05
C GLU A 90 -8.40 -10.13 -4.66
N ALA A 91 -9.29 -9.46 -3.92
CA ALA A 91 -10.59 -9.02 -4.43
C ALA A 91 -10.45 -8.12 -5.67
N TRP A 92 -9.42 -7.27 -5.74
CA TRP A 92 -9.14 -6.48 -6.93
C TRP A 92 -8.77 -7.35 -8.13
N THR A 93 -8.03 -8.44 -7.89
CA THR A 93 -7.57 -9.34 -8.96
C THR A 93 -8.74 -10.15 -9.54
N TYR A 94 -9.76 -10.43 -8.74
CA TYR A 94 -10.98 -11.13 -9.19
C TYR A 94 -11.81 -10.30 -10.17
N GLN A 95 -11.57 -8.99 -10.25
CA GLN A 95 -12.13 -8.15 -11.30
C GLN A 95 -11.55 -8.47 -12.68
N HIS A 96 -10.56 -9.34 -12.82
CA HIS A 96 -10.22 -9.95 -14.12
C HIS A 96 -11.28 -10.99 -14.54
N THR A 97 -12.53 -10.54 -14.70
CA THR A 97 -13.74 -11.38 -14.84
C THR A 97 -13.64 -12.39 -15.97
N GLU A 98 -13.02 -12.04 -17.10
CA GLU A 98 -12.82 -12.97 -18.22
C GLU A 98 -11.88 -14.14 -17.87
N ILE A 99 -10.82 -13.87 -17.11
CA ILE A 99 -9.90 -14.91 -16.62
C ILE A 99 -10.53 -15.68 -15.47
N ALA A 100 -11.18 -14.99 -14.53
CA ALA A 100 -11.90 -15.60 -13.43
C ALA A 100 -12.98 -16.59 -13.92
N LYS A 101 -13.73 -16.24 -14.97
CA LYS A 101 -14.69 -17.13 -15.64
C LYS A 101 -14.03 -18.37 -16.22
N LYS A 102 -12.91 -18.22 -16.92
CA LYS A 102 -12.16 -19.36 -17.49
C LYS A 102 -11.66 -20.29 -16.39
N ILE A 103 -11.11 -19.74 -15.30
CA ILE A 103 -10.69 -20.51 -14.13
C ILE A 103 -11.90 -21.25 -13.53
N CYS A 104 -13.00 -20.54 -13.32
CA CYS A 104 -14.22 -21.10 -12.74
C CYS A 104 -14.81 -22.23 -13.58
N ALA A 105 -14.91 -22.05 -14.90
CA ALA A 105 -15.42 -23.05 -15.83
C ALA A 105 -14.59 -24.35 -15.83
N ARG A 106 -13.27 -24.25 -15.62
CA ARG A 106 -12.38 -25.41 -15.47
C ARG A 106 -12.45 -26.04 -14.07
N GLY A 107 -12.89 -25.26 -13.08
CA GLY A 107 -12.99 -25.65 -11.69
C GLY A 107 -14.41 -26.04 -11.31
N CYS A 108 -15.02 -25.28 -10.38
CA CYS A 108 -16.32 -25.64 -9.82
C CYS A 108 -17.52 -25.26 -10.71
N GLY A 109 -17.37 -24.31 -11.64
CA GLY A 109 -18.43 -23.79 -12.51
C GLY A 109 -19.56 -23.00 -11.82
N LYS A 110 -19.58 -22.92 -10.48
CA LYS A 110 -20.73 -22.41 -9.71
C LYS A 110 -20.89 -20.88 -9.74
N HIS A 111 -19.82 -20.15 -10.04
CA HIS A 111 -19.78 -18.69 -9.89
C HIS A 111 -19.81 -17.96 -11.23
N LEU A 112 -20.09 -18.66 -12.34
CA LEU A 112 -20.09 -18.08 -13.69
C LEU A 112 -21.08 -16.91 -13.79
N ASP A 113 -22.29 -17.07 -13.27
CA ASP A 113 -23.31 -16.02 -13.27
C ASP A 113 -22.89 -14.78 -12.46
N ALA A 114 -22.19 -14.98 -11.34
CA ALA A 114 -21.66 -13.89 -10.53
C ALA A 114 -20.58 -13.12 -11.30
N PHE A 115 -19.65 -13.81 -11.96
CA PHE A 115 -18.65 -13.14 -12.80
C PHE A 115 -19.27 -12.44 -14.01
N ASP A 116 -20.34 -12.97 -14.60
CA ASP A 116 -21.08 -12.29 -15.66
C ASP A 116 -21.79 -11.04 -15.15
N ALA A 117 -22.36 -11.08 -13.95
CA ALA A 117 -22.92 -9.90 -13.30
C ALA A 117 -21.84 -8.85 -13.03
N TRP A 118 -20.69 -9.25 -12.48
CA TRP A 118 -19.58 -8.34 -12.20
C TRP A 118 -18.88 -7.81 -13.44
N ALA A 119 -18.88 -8.56 -14.55
CA ALA A 119 -18.38 -8.07 -15.83
C ALA A 119 -19.26 -6.93 -16.37
N ARG A 120 -20.58 -6.98 -16.09
CA ARG A 120 -21.53 -5.91 -16.43
C ARG A 120 -21.47 -4.74 -15.46
N ASP A 121 -21.30 -5.01 -14.17
CA ASP A 121 -21.18 -4.01 -13.11
C ASP A 121 -20.03 -4.35 -12.17
N ARG A 122 -18.88 -3.73 -12.43
CA ARG A 122 -17.64 -3.93 -11.68
C ARG A 122 -17.70 -3.34 -10.28
N SER A 123 -18.58 -2.36 -10.05
CA SER A 123 -18.70 -1.69 -8.76
C SER A 123 -19.16 -2.65 -7.67
N MET A 124 -19.85 -3.73 -8.02
CA MET A 124 -20.36 -4.73 -7.07
C MET A 124 -19.26 -5.52 -6.33
N PHE A 125 -18.04 -5.58 -6.87
CA PHE A 125 -17.00 -6.47 -6.33
C PHE A 125 -16.53 -6.10 -4.92
N ASP A 126 -16.42 -4.79 -4.65
CA ASP A 126 -16.03 -4.27 -3.34
C ASP A 126 -17.11 -4.46 -2.26
N GLU A 127 -18.29 -4.97 -2.64
CA GLU A 127 -19.38 -5.32 -1.74
C GLU A 127 -19.45 -6.84 -1.47
N VAL A 128 -18.56 -7.63 -2.08
CA VAL A 128 -18.55 -9.08 -1.90
C VAL A 128 -17.94 -9.43 -0.55
N THR A 129 -18.78 -9.94 0.34
CA THR A 129 -18.36 -10.35 1.68
C THR A 129 -17.43 -11.55 1.65
N LYS A 130 -16.23 -11.39 2.26
CA LYS A 130 -15.25 -12.46 2.48
C LYS A 130 -15.01 -13.31 1.21
N PRO A 131 -14.49 -12.74 0.12
CA PRO A 131 -14.32 -13.47 -1.13
C PRO A 131 -13.30 -14.62 -1.01
N TRP A 132 -12.40 -14.60 0.00
CA TRP A 132 -11.51 -15.74 0.30
C TRP A 132 -12.21 -16.91 1.03
N ASP A 133 -13.49 -16.81 1.37
CA ASP A 133 -14.18 -17.92 2.02
C ASP A 133 -14.33 -19.07 1.00
N PRO A 134 -13.98 -20.32 1.36
CA PRO A 134 -14.18 -21.47 0.49
C PRO A 134 -15.63 -21.67 0.02
N ALA A 135 -16.61 -21.21 0.81
CA ALA A 135 -18.03 -21.20 0.45
C ALA A 135 -18.41 -20.03 -0.47
N ALA A 136 -17.56 -19.01 -0.59
CA ALA A 136 -17.68 -17.91 -1.54
C ALA A 136 -16.78 -18.16 -2.77
N LEU A 137 -15.75 -17.34 -3.01
CA LEU A 137 -14.94 -17.44 -4.22
C LEU A 137 -13.69 -18.32 -4.08
N ASP A 138 -13.11 -18.50 -2.89
CA ASP A 138 -11.84 -19.25 -2.75
C ASP A 138 -11.97 -20.73 -3.08
N GLY A 139 -13.17 -21.31 -2.98
CA GLY A 139 -13.43 -22.66 -3.49
C GLY A 139 -13.11 -22.80 -4.99
N CYS A 140 -13.09 -21.67 -5.71
CA CYS A 140 -12.93 -21.53 -7.15
C CYS A 140 -11.65 -20.77 -7.56
N LEU A 141 -11.44 -19.56 -7.02
CA LEU A 141 -10.34 -18.64 -7.33
C LEU A 141 -9.28 -18.69 -6.23
N ARG A 142 -8.69 -19.87 -6.04
CA ARG A 142 -7.64 -20.10 -5.03
C ARG A 142 -6.40 -19.27 -5.33
N LYS A 143 -5.55 -19.10 -4.31
CA LYS A 143 -4.20 -18.49 -4.40
C LYS A 143 -3.35 -19.00 -5.57
N ALA A 144 -3.52 -20.26 -5.98
CA ALA A 144 -2.81 -20.85 -7.12
C ALA A 144 -3.06 -20.11 -8.45
N HIS A 145 -4.15 -19.36 -8.57
CA HIS A 145 -4.53 -18.62 -9.76
C HIS A 145 -4.20 -17.12 -9.70
N ASN A 146 -3.62 -16.62 -8.60
CA ASN A 146 -3.32 -15.18 -8.44
C ASN A 146 -2.43 -14.65 -9.58
N VAL A 147 -1.48 -15.45 -10.05
CA VAL A 147 -0.60 -15.08 -11.18
C VAL A 147 -1.40 -14.93 -12.49
N GLU A 148 -2.37 -15.81 -12.74
CA GLU A 148 -3.23 -15.73 -13.93
C GLU A 148 -4.16 -14.51 -13.84
N LEU A 149 -4.74 -14.27 -12.67
CA LEU A 149 -5.66 -13.16 -12.40
C LEU A 149 -4.98 -11.78 -12.48
N THR A 150 -3.74 -11.66 -12.01
CA THR A 150 -2.92 -10.44 -12.08
C THR A 150 -2.15 -10.28 -13.39
N GLY A 151 -2.31 -11.22 -14.32
CA GLY A 151 -1.57 -11.28 -15.57
C GLY A 151 -1.97 -10.22 -16.61
N PRO A 152 -1.37 -10.28 -17.81
CA PRO A 152 -1.67 -9.38 -18.91
C PRO A 152 -3.17 -9.31 -19.23
N GLY A 153 -3.65 -8.10 -19.52
CA GLY A 153 -5.06 -7.86 -19.83
C GLY A 153 -5.94 -7.57 -18.60
N PHE A 154 -5.35 -7.48 -17.39
CA PHE A 154 -6.09 -6.99 -16.23
C PHE A 154 -6.77 -5.64 -16.55
N PRO A 155 -8.09 -5.50 -16.32
CA PRO A 155 -8.86 -4.35 -16.80
C PRO A 155 -8.70 -3.12 -15.89
N ALA A 156 -7.46 -2.68 -15.63
CA ALA A 156 -7.13 -1.64 -14.66
C ALA A 156 -7.93 -0.35 -14.83
N GLU A 157 -8.08 0.15 -16.06
CA GLU A 157 -8.84 1.38 -16.34
C GLU A 157 -10.33 1.22 -16.00
N ALA A 158 -10.93 0.07 -16.33
CA ALA A 158 -12.33 -0.19 -16.03
C ALA A 158 -12.57 -0.40 -14.52
N VAL A 159 -11.62 -1.02 -13.82
CA VAL A 159 -11.65 -1.18 -12.36
C VAL A 159 -11.49 0.18 -11.68
N TRP A 160 -10.55 1.00 -12.15
CA TRP A 160 -10.38 2.37 -11.67
C TRP A 160 -11.62 3.23 -11.92
N GLY A 161 -12.26 3.11 -13.09
CA GLY A 161 -13.50 3.82 -13.42
C GLY A 161 -14.72 3.45 -12.57
N THR A 162 -14.61 2.50 -11.63
CA THR A 162 -15.67 2.21 -10.65
C THR A 162 -15.72 3.20 -9.50
N GLU A 163 -14.68 4.05 -9.33
CA GLU A 163 -14.57 5.05 -8.27
C GLU A 163 -14.71 4.47 -6.85
N LYS A 164 -14.25 3.23 -6.65
CA LYS A 164 -14.20 2.57 -5.33
C LYS A 164 -12.79 2.35 -4.80
N SER A 165 -12.51 1.24 -4.13
CA SER A 165 -11.30 1.04 -3.33
C SER A 165 -10.01 1.03 -4.13
N PHE A 166 -10.06 0.42 -5.32
CA PHE A 166 -8.94 0.44 -6.26
C PHE A 166 -8.67 1.88 -6.74
N TYR A 167 -9.72 2.64 -7.08
CA TYR A 167 -9.63 4.05 -7.43
C TYR A 167 -9.01 4.86 -6.29
N GLU A 168 -9.57 4.80 -5.07
CA GLU A 168 -9.07 5.55 -3.91
C GLU A 168 -7.60 5.22 -3.62
N THR A 169 -7.19 3.97 -3.79
CA THR A 169 -5.79 3.55 -3.61
C THR A 169 -4.89 4.10 -4.71
N VAL A 170 -5.26 3.94 -5.97
CA VAL A 170 -4.47 4.42 -7.12
C VAL A 170 -4.35 5.94 -7.08
N ASP A 171 -5.42 6.66 -6.76
CA ASP A 171 -5.40 8.13 -6.71
C ASP A 171 -4.48 8.64 -5.59
N ARG A 172 -4.50 7.99 -4.41
CA ARG A 172 -3.50 8.24 -3.34
C ARG A 172 -2.07 7.99 -3.78
N MET A 173 -1.83 6.97 -4.61
CA MET A 173 -0.50 6.70 -5.17
C MET A 173 -0.07 7.76 -6.18
N LEU A 174 -0.97 8.16 -7.08
CA LEU A 174 -0.72 9.18 -8.11
C LEU A 174 -0.49 10.57 -7.53
N THR A 175 -1.06 10.86 -6.37
CA THR A 175 -0.83 12.13 -5.65
C THR A 175 0.47 12.17 -4.85
N CYS A 176 1.26 11.09 -4.82
CA CYS A 176 2.54 11.02 -4.12
C CYS A 176 3.74 11.35 -5.05
N PRO A 177 4.34 12.56 -4.98
CA PRO A 177 5.40 12.94 -5.90
C PRO A 177 6.65 12.08 -5.74
N ALA A 178 6.96 11.65 -4.51
CA ALA A 178 8.10 10.78 -4.24
C ALA A 178 7.97 9.41 -4.93
N LEU A 179 6.75 8.88 -5.01
CA LEU A 179 6.45 7.61 -5.69
C LEU A 179 6.56 7.78 -7.20
N LEU A 180 5.92 8.81 -7.77
CA LEU A 180 6.02 9.09 -9.21
C LEU A 180 7.46 9.31 -9.66
N ASP A 181 8.22 10.11 -8.91
CA ASP A 181 9.65 10.32 -9.13
C ASP A 181 10.44 9.00 -9.12
N ALA A 182 10.12 8.09 -8.20
CA ALA A 182 10.78 6.80 -8.08
C ALA A 182 10.44 5.88 -9.26
N LEU A 183 9.17 5.82 -9.65
CA LEU A 183 8.71 5.06 -10.81
C LEU A 183 9.35 5.59 -12.10
N GLN A 184 9.36 6.90 -12.31
CA GLN A 184 9.97 7.51 -13.49
C GLN A 184 11.46 7.14 -13.61
N ARG A 185 12.22 7.17 -12.51
CA ARG A 185 13.63 6.73 -12.53
C ARG A 185 13.77 5.25 -12.89
N THR A 186 12.91 4.39 -12.36
CA THR A 186 12.90 2.95 -12.65
C THR A 186 12.61 2.67 -14.12
N TYR A 187 11.68 3.39 -14.75
CA TYR A 187 11.32 3.21 -16.16
C TYR A 187 12.22 3.98 -17.13
N ALA A 188 12.94 5.01 -16.68
CA ALA A 188 13.94 5.72 -17.49
C ALA A 188 15.30 5.01 -17.53
N ALA A 189 15.65 4.27 -16.46
CA ALA A 189 16.94 3.56 -16.36
C ALA A 189 17.21 2.52 -17.47
N PRO A 190 16.22 1.77 -18.01
CA PRO A 190 16.43 0.84 -19.12
C PRO A 190 16.84 1.53 -20.43
N ALA A 191 16.39 2.77 -20.67
CA ALA A 191 16.68 3.49 -21.92
C ALA A 191 18.14 3.98 -21.99
N ALA A 192 18.74 4.33 -20.85
CA ALA A 192 20.12 4.84 -20.79
C ALA A 192 21.18 3.73 -20.90
N GLN A 193 20.88 2.49 -20.49
CA GLN A 193 21.80 1.35 -20.60
C GLN A 193 21.80 0.70 -21.98
N ALA A 194 20.76 0.90 -22.78
CA ALA A 194 20.74 0.47 -24.18
C ALA A 194 21.56 1.40 -25.08
N ALA A 195 21.59 2.71 -24.78
CA ALA A 195 22.34 3.71 -25.55
C ALA A 195 23.86 3.68 -25.31
N SER A 196 24.34 3.09 -24.20
CA SER A 196 25.78 2.99 -23.88
C SER A 196 26.44 1.69 -24.32
N LYS A 197 25.69 0.76 -24.94
CA LYS A 197 26.19 -0.55 -25.40
C LYS A 197 26.49 -0.64 -26.90
N HIS A 198 26.38 0.48 -27.63
CA HIS A 198 26.83 0.56 -29.02
C HIS A 198 27.84 1.71 -29.22
N PRO A 199 29.11 1.50 -28.86
CA PRO A 199 30.23 2.07 -29.60
C PRO A 199 30.49 1.33 -30.91
#